data_AF-A0A0D8X8N6-F1
#
_entry.id   AF-A0A0D8X8N6-F1
#
_cell.length_a   1.000
_cell.length_b   1.000
_cell.length_c   1.000
_cell.angle_alpha   90.00
_cell.angle_beta   90.00
_cell.angle_gamma   90.00
#
_symmetry.space_group_name_H-M   'P 1'
#
loop_
_entity.id
_entity.type
_entity.pdbx_description
1 polymer ?
#
loop_
_entity_poly.entity_id
_entity_poly.type
_entity_poly.pdbx_seq_one_letter_code
_entity_poly.pdbx_strand_id
1 'polypeptide(L)'
;MGKTERGAVWLDSNMLSPYDYWQYFRNIDDQDATEVTKICHGKKEAEIAQSAAVSAFENEDSSLLPDYIITKEQVINGISLVNLLHNTGLKPSKSAVKRLIQGNECKVSDNTINDVNYIINLESFKGQPFIKLSAGRKRHIKVVVG
;
A
#
# COMPACT_ATOMS: atom_id res chain seq x y z
N MET A 1 33.99 8.27 -11.59
CA MET A 1 33.78 7.27 -10.52
C MET A 1 32.81 7.87 -9.52
N GLY A 2 31.67 7.22 -9.25
CA GLY A 2 30.67 7.73 -8.30
C GLY A 2 29.22 7.47 -8.72
N LYS A 3 28.88 6.21 -9.05
CA LYS A 3 27.47 5.79 -9.14
C LYS A 3 27.05 5.45 -7.72
N THR A 4 26.31 6.32 -7.06
CA THR A 4 25.75 6.05 -5.73
C THR A 4 24.66 4.98 -5.84
N GLU A 5 24.77 3.95 -5.01
CA GLU A 5 24.00 2.69 -4.98
C GLU A 5 22.49 2.83 -4.62
N ARG A 6 21.93 4.05 -4.60
CA ARG A 6 20.58 4.31 -4.04
C ARG A 6 19.45 4.47 -5.07
N GLY A 7 19.68 4.12 -6.34
CA GLY A 7 18.67 4.29 -7.40
C GLY A 7 18.63 3.19 -8.46
N ALA A 8 19.39 2.10 -8.28
CA ALA A 8 19.36 0.98 -9.21
C ALA A 8 18.41 -0.09 -8.66
N VAL A 9 17.37 -0.43 -9.42
CA VAL A 9 16.62 -1.67 -9.20
C VAL A 9 17.26 -2.75 -10.04
N TRP A 10 17.76 -3.74 -9.33
CA TRP A 10 18.44 -4.89 -9.89
C TRP A 10 17.39 -5.94 -10.27
N LEU A 11 17.53 -6.50 -11.47
CA LEU A 11 16.69 -7.60 -11.96
C LEU A 11 17.07 -8.96 -11.33
N ASP A 12 18.12 -9.00 -10.51
CA ASP A 12 18.62 -10.20 -9.85
C ASP A 12 17.94 -10.41 -8.47
N SER A 13 17.27 -11.54 -8.31
CA SER A 13 16.54 -11.91 -7.08
C SER A 13 17.45 -12.17 -5.87
N ASN A 14 18.77 -12.24 -6.06
CA ASN A 14 19.73 -12.34 -4.96
C ASN A 14 20.16 -10.96 -4.40
N MET A 15 19.79 -9.85 -5.06
CA MET A 15 20.13 -8.48 -4.63
C MET A 15 18.92 -7.68 -4.13
N LEU A 16 17.71 -7.96 -4.62
CA LEU A 16 16.46 -7.46 -4.03
C LEU A 16 15.51 -8.64 -3.79
N SER A 17 14.92 -8.69 -2.59
CA SER A 17 13.85 -9.63 -2.33
C SER A 17 12.65 -9.32 -3.25
N PRO A 18 11.84 -10.32 -3.66
CA PRO A 18 10.63 -10.08 -4.44
C PRO A 18 9.70 -9.02 -3.82
N TYR A 19 9.70 -8.92 -2.49
CA TYR A 19 8.97 -7.91 -1.73
C TYR A 19 9.54 -6.49 -1.93
N ASP A 20 10.86 -6.32 -1.83
CA ASP A 20 11.51 -5.02 -2.02
C ASP A 20 11.42 -4.55 -3.48
N TYR A 21 11.50 -5.49 -4.43
CA TYR A 21 11.28 -5.24 -5.85
C TYR A 21 9.85 -4.72 -6.08
N TRP A 22 8.84 -5.41 -5.55
CA TRP A 22 7.44 -4.97 -5.61
C TRP A 22 7.21 -3.61 -4.93
N GLN A 23 7.79 -3.39 -3.75
CA GLN A 23 7.68 -2.12 -3.02
C GLN A 23 8.33 -0.96 -3.77
N TYR A 24 9.43 -1.18 -4.50
CA TYR A 24 10.05 -0.15 -5.32
C TYR A 24 9.08 0.32 -6.41
N PHE A 25 8.58 -0.60 -7.25
CA PHE A 25 7.68 -0.23 -8.34
C PHE A 25 6.35 0.34 -7.85
N ARG A 26 5.86 -0.09 -6.68
CA ARG A 26 4.69 0.49 -6.01
C ARG A 26 4.90 1.94 -5.54
N ASN A 27 6.14 2.37 -5.35
CA ASN A 27 6.49 3.69 -4.85
C ASN A 27 6.98 4.67 -5.93
N ILE A 28 7.14 4.21 -7.18
CA ILE A 28 7.36 5.08 -8.33
C ILE A 28 6.06 5.86 -8.59
N ASP A 29 6.16 7.17 -8.81
CA ASP A 29 4.98 7.94 -9.16
C ASP A 29 4.50 7.59 -10.58
N ASP A 30 3.19 7.51 -10.79
CA ASP A 30 2.58 7.09 -12.06
C ASP A 30 3.07 7.94 -13.25
N GLN A 31 3.51 9.17 -12.98
CA GLN A 31 4.19 10.03 -13.95
C GLN A 31 5.47 9.39 -14.47
N ASP A 32 6.36 8.93 -13.59
CA ASP A 32 7.62 8.28 -13.97
C ASP A 32 7.35 6.96 -14.73
N ALA A 33 6.31 6.19 -14.35
CA ALA A 33 5.93 4.98 -15.07
C ALA A 33 5.41 5.26 -16.49
N THR A 34 4.61 6.32 -16.64
CA THR A 34 4.12 6.79 -17.95
C THR A 34 5.27 7.32 -18.80
N GLU A 35 6.22 8.03 -18.19
CA GLU A 35 7.37 8.65 -18.84
C GLU A 35 8.37 7.59 -19.35
N VAL A 36 8.63 6.55 -18.55
CA VAL A 36 9.41 5.37 -18.97
C VAL A 36 8.69 4.64 -20.12
N THR A 37 7.38 4.43 -20.02
CA THR A 37 6.59 3.80 -21.09
C THR A 37 6.64 4.61 -22.38
N LYS A 38 6.59 5.94 -22.28
CA LYS A 38 6.69 6.85 -23.42
C LYS A 38 8.07 6.80 -24.09
N ILE A 39 9.14 6.67 -23.32
CA ILE A 39 10.50 6.52 -23.85
C ILE A 39 10.66 5.18 -24.57
N CYS A 40 10.11 4.10 -24.02
CA CYS A 40 10.28 2.75 -24.57
C CYS A 40 9.32 2.39 -25.71
N HIS A 41 8.08 2.87 -25.65
CA HIS A 41 6.97 2.42 -26.49
C HIS A 41 6.22 3.56 -27.22
N GLY A 42 6.62 4.81 -26.98
CA GLY A 42 6.01 5.97 -27.60
C GLY A 42 4.79 6.53 -26.82
N LYS A 43 4.46 7.78 -27.12
CA LYS A 43 3.49 8.58 -26.34
C LYS A 43 2.07 7.98 -26.34
N LYS A 44 1.63 7.45 -27.48
CA LYS A 44 0.26 6.94 -27.65
C LYS A 44 0.00 5.70 -26.79
N GLU A 45 0.95 4.77 -26.76
CA GLU A 45 0.86 3.54 -25.97
C GLU A 45 0.94 3.84 -24.47
N ALA A 46 1.75 4.82 -24.07
CA ALA A 46 1.82 5.27 -22.67
C ALA A 46 0.49 5.86 -22.17
N GLU A 47 -0.18 6.68 -22.98
CA GLU A 47 -1.49 7.25 -22.64
C GLU A 47 -2.59 6.18 -22.55
N ILE A 48 -2.58 5.19 -23.45
CA ILE A 48 -3.51 4.05 -23.42
C ILE A 48 -3.28 3.22 -22.14
N ALA A 49 -2.02 2.88 -21.82
CA ALA A 49 -1.67 2.13 -20.62
C ALA A 49 -2.06 2.88 -19.33
N GLN A 50 -1.83 4.20 -19.29
CA GLN A 50 -2.25 5.04 -18.17
C GLN A 50 -3.76 5.03 -18.00
N SER A 51 -4.53 5.22 -19.08
CA SER A 51 -6.00 5.20 -19.02
C SER A 51 -6.53 3.83 -18.60
N ALA A 52 -5.93 2.74 -19.06
CA ALA A 52 -6.29 1.39 -18.67
C ALA A 52 -6.01 1.13 -17.19
N ALA A 53 -4.86 1.59 -16.69
CA ALA A 53 -4.52 1.49 -15.27
C ALA A 53 -5.51 2.27 -14.40
N VAL A 54 -5.82 3.53 -14.76
CA VAL A 54 -6.81 4.36 -14.04
C VAL A 54 -8.17 3.65 -13.99
N SER A 55 -8.66 3.16 -15.12
CA SER A 55 -9.93 2.44 -15.18
C SER A 55 -9.92 1.13 -14.38
N ALA A 56 -8.79 0.43 -14.34
CA ALA A 56 -8.62 -0.77 -13.52
C ALA A 56 -8.61 -0.47 -12.02
N PHE A 57 -8.11 0.71 -11.60
CA PHE A 57 -8.12 1.13 -10.20
C PHE A 57 -9.47 1.72 -9.74
N GLU A 58 -10.22 2.36 -10.63
CA GLU A 58 -11.60 2.84 -10.34
C GLU A 58 -12.57 1.69 -10.11
N ASN A 59 -12.36 0.56 -10.78
CA ASN A 59 -13.02 -0.70 -10.44
C ASN A 59 -12.27 -1.31 -9.25
N GLU A 60 -12.54 -0.84 -8.03
CA GLU A 60 -11.94 -1.33 -6.78
C GLU A 60 -12.31 -2.81 -6.51
N ASP A 61 -11.76 -3.74 -7.29
CA ASP A 61 -11.87 -5.15 -7.01
C ASP A 61 -10.90 -5.50 -5.88
N SER A 62 -11.43 -5.51 -4.66
CA SER A 62 -10.71 -5.86 -3.42
C SER A 62 -10.02 -7.23 -3.45
N SER A 63 -10.31 -8.08 -4.45
CA SER A 63 -9.62 -9.35 -4.70
C SER A 63 -8.16 -9.19 -5.14
N LEU A 64 -7.77 -8.04 -5.72
CA LEU A 64 -6.41 -7.77 -6.20
C LEU A 64 -5.49 -7.16 -5.13
N LEU A 65 -6.02 -6.88 -3.94
CA LEU A 65 -5.24 -6.29 -2.85
C LEU A 65 -4.34 -7.33 -2.18
N PRO A 66 -3.12 -6.95 -1.75
CA PRO A 66 -2.26 -7.83 -0.98
C PRO A 66 -2.91 -8.19 0.36
N ASP A 67 -2.77 -9.44 0.75
CA ASP A 67 -3.33 -9.97 1.99
C ASP A 67 -2.32 -9.88 3.11
N TYR A 68 -2.76 -9.37 4.26
CA TYR A 68 -2.01 -9.38 5.50
C TYR A 68 -2.79 -10.14 6.56
N ILE A 69 -2.24 -11.28 6.97
CA ILE A 69 -2.91 -12.18 7.91
C ILE A 69 -2.56 -11.76 9.33
N ILE A 70 -3.59 -11.58 10.17
CA ILE A 70 -3.44 -11.34 11.60
C ILE A 70 -4.11 -12.47 12.39
N THR A 71 -3.58 -12.77 13.56
CA THR A 71 -4.14 -13.81 14.43
C THR A 71 -5.33 -13.27 15.24
N LYS A 72 -6.32 -14.12 15.52
CA LYS A 72 -7.48 -13.78 16.36
C LYS A 72 -7.07 -13.24 17.73
N GLU A 73 -6.03 -13.78 18.35
CA GLU A 73 -5.53 -13.33 19.64
C GLU A 73 -5.08 -11.87 19.61
N GLN A 74 -4.38 -11.46 18.54
CA GLN A 74 -3.95 -10.08 18.38
C GLN A 74 -5.16 -9.14 18.22
N VAL A 75 -6.20 -9.56 17.51
CA VAL A 75 -7.43 -8.77 17.34
C VAL A 75 -8.22 -8.66 18.65
N ILE A 76 -8.28 -9.73 19.44
CA ILE A 76 -8.96 -9.75 20.75
C ILE A 76 -8.25 -8.84 21.75
N ASN A 77 -6.91 -8.89 21.77
CA ASN A 77 -6.10 -8.02 22.63
C ASN A 77 -6.12 -6.54 22.20
N GLY A 78 -6.62 -6.26 20.99
CA GLY A 78 -6.66 -4.93 20.40
C GLY A 78 -5.33 -4.54 19.75
N ILE A 79 -5.35 -4.28 18.44
CA ILE A 79 -4.16 -3.86 17.71
C ILE A 79 -4.23 -2.35 17.47
N SER A 80 -3.19 -1.61 17.87
CA SER A 80 -3.07 -0.20 17.50
C SER A 80 -2.95 -0.07 15.97
N LEU A 81 -3.79 0.81 15.38
CA LEU A 81 -3.78 1.12 13.95
C LEU A 81 -2.38 1.53 13.46
N VAL A 82 -1.64 2.30 14.28
CA VAL A 82 -0.29 2.73 13.95
C VAL A 82 0.66 1.55 13.79
N ASN A 83 0.60 0.59 14.72
CA ASN A 83 1.45 -0.60 14.66
C ASN A 83 1.03 -1.50 13.50
N LEU A 84 -0.27 -1.63 13.22
CA LEU A 84 -0.76 -2.43 12.09
C LEU A 84 -0.32 -1.85 10.75
N LEU A 85 -0.48 -0.54 10.52
CA LEU A 85 -0.03 0.15 9.31
C LEU A 85 1.49 0.12 9.12
N HIS A 86 2.24 0.15 10.21
CA HIS A 86 3.70 -0.04 10.17
C HIS A 86 4.07 -1.48 9.80
N ASN A 87 3.46 -2.47 10.44
CA ASN A 87 3.79 -3.88 10.24
C ASN A 87 3.35 -4.43 8.88
N THR A 88 2.34 -3.82 8.26
CA THR A 88 1.92 -4.08 6.88
C THR A 88 2.90 -3.51 5.83
N GLY A 89 3.88 -2.71 6.24
CA GLY A 89 4.87 -2.11 5.34
C GLY A 89 4.33 -0.98 4.46
N LEU A 90 3.14 -0.43 4.76
CA LEU A 90 2.54 0.67 3.99
C LEU A 90 3.33 1.97 4.14
N LYS A 91 4.01 2.17 5.27
CA LYS A 91 4.91 3.30 5.53
C LYS A 91 6.16 2.81 6.27
N PRO A 92 7.31 3.44 6.02
CA PRO A 92 8.60 2.98 6.55
C PRO A 92 8.80 3.25 8.04
N SER A 93 8.04 4.16 8.65
CA SER A 93 8.22 4.49 10.06
C SER A 93 6.90 4.78 10.77
N LYS A 94 6.85 4.48 12.07
CA LYS A 94 5.68 4.76 12.93
C LYS A 94 5.34 6.25 12.94
N SER A 95 6.34 7.13 12.94
CA SER A 95 6.12 8.58 12.88
C SER A 95 5.48 9.04 11.56
N ALA A 96 5.83 8.41 10.43
CA ALA A 96 5.18 8.69 9.16
C ALA A 96 3.72 8.23 9.15
N VAL A 97 3.41 7.10 9.77
CA VAL A 97 2.04 6.61 9.95
C VAL A 97 1.21 7.58 10.79
N LYS A 98 1.74 8.06 11.92
CA LYS A 98 1.03 9.02 12.78
C LYS A 98 0.67 10.31 12.05
N ARG A 99 1.61 10.85 11.25
CA ARG A 99 1.36 12.03 10.41
C ARG A 99 0.26 11.80 9.38
N LEU A 100 0.23 10.61 8.78
CA LEU A 100 -0.80 10.24 7.79
C LEU A 100 -2.20 10.17 8.42
N ILE A 101 -2.31 9.59 9.61
CA ILE A 101 -3.56 9.55 10.38
C ILE A 101 -4.01 10.98 10.73
N GLN A 102 -3.12 11.80 11.27
CA GLN A 102 -3.41 13.21 11.60
C GLN A 102 -3.78 14.04 10.36
N GLY A 103 -3.26 13.67 9.18
CA GLY A 103 -3.55 14.30 7.90
C GLY A 103 -4.86 13.88 7.25
N ASN A 104 -5.70 13.07 7.90
CA ASN A 104 -6.94 12.51 7.33
C ASN A 104 -6.73 11.66 6.06
N GLU A 105 -5.54 11.08 5.91
CA GLU A 105 -5.18 10.28 4.74
C GLU A 105 -5.30 8.76 5.01
N CYS A 106 -5.68 8.38 6.23
CA CYS A 106 -5.88 6.98 6.62
C CYS A 106 -7.35 6.60 6.54
N LYS A 107 -7.67 5.48 5.89
CA LYS A 107 -9.02 4.90 5.93
C LYS A 107 -9.01 3.44 6.40
N VAL A 108 -10.00 3.09 7.21
CA VAL A 108 -10.29 1.72 7.65
C VAL A 108 -11.69 1.38 7.17
N SER A 109 -11.82 0.37 6.30
CA SER A 109 -13.11 0.00 5.68
C SER A 109 -13.83 1.22 5.10
N ASP A 110 -13.08 2.02 4.33
CA ASP A 110 -13.47 3.27 3.68
C ASP A 110 -13.83 4.46 4.59
N ASN A 111 -13.84 4.28 5.92
CA ASN A 111 -14.00 5.36 6.88
C ASN A 111 -12.67 6.04 7.21
N THR A 112 -12.61 7.36 7.10
CA THR A 112 -11.42 8.14 7.46
C THR A 112 -11.20 8.13 8.97
N ILE A 113 -9.99 7.75 9.40
CA ILE A 113 -9.59 7.73 10.81
C ILE A 113 -8.54 8.80 11.06
N ASN A 114 -8.79 9.66 12.04
CA ASN A 114 -7.89 10.74 12.46
C ASN A 114 -7.28 10.53 13.85
N ASP A 115 -7.74 9.51 14.59
CA ASP A 115 -7.22 9.18 15.91
C ASP A 115 -5.99 8.25 15.81
N VAL A 116 -4.86 8.75 16.29
CA VAL A 116 -3.59 8.00 16.35
C VAL A 116 -3.65 6.85 17.34
N ASN A 117 -4.51 6.94 18.35
CA ASN A 117 -4.70 5.91 19.37
C ASN A 117 -5.79 4.91 18.98
N TYR A 118 -6.30 4.96 17.75
CA TYR A 118 -7.33 4.04 17.29
C TYR A 118 -6.87 2.58 17.41
N ILE A 119 -7.73 1.76 18.02
CA ILE A 119 -7.50 0.33 18.23
C ILE A 119 -8.48 -0.45 17.36
N ILE A 120 -7.94 -1.39 16.59
CA ILE A 120 -8.70 -2.36 15.81
C ILE A 120 -9.01 -3.55 16.70
N ASN A 121 -10.31 -3.87 16.77
CA ASN A 121 -10.89 -4.95 17.56
C ASN A 121 -11.79 -5.82 16.67
N LEU A 122 -12.42 -6.84 17.26
CA LEU A 122 -13.35 -7.73 16.55
C LEU A 122 -14.56 -6.99 15.95
N GLU A 123 -15.00 -5.89 16.57
CA GLU A 123 -16.11 -5.07 16.05
C GLU A 123 -15.80 -4.49 14.66
N SER A 124 -14.53 -4.20 14.39
CA SER A 124 -14.09 -3.66 13.09
C SER A 124 -14.23 -4.65 11.93
N PHE A 125 -14.37 -5.96 12.23
CA PHE A 125 -14.56 -7.04 11.26
C PHE A 125 -16.03 -7.49 11.18
N LYS A 126 -16.97 -6.80 11.82
CA LYS A 126 -18.39 -7.16 11.74
C LYS A 126 -18.90 -6.98 10.31
N GLY A 127 -19.22 -8.09 9.65
CA GLY A 127 -19.83 -8.14 8.32
C GLY A 127 -18.93 -8.72 7.23
N GLN A 128 -17.60 -8.70 7.40
CA GLN A 128 -16.65 -9.27 6.44
C GLN A 128 -15.44 -9.86 7.18
N PRO A 129 -14.83 -10.96 6.68
CA PRO A 129 -13.66 -11.58 7.32
C PRO A 129 -12.37 -10.76 7.18
N PHE A 130 -12.45 -9.55 6.59
CA PHE A 130 -11.32 -8.68 6.33
C PHE A 130 -11.68 -7.21 6.53
N ILE A 131 -10.65 -6.38 6.67
CA ILE A 131 -10.74 -4.91 6.61
C ILE A 131 -9.82 -4.38 5.50
N LYS A 132 -10.27 -3.35 4.78
CA LYS A 132 -9.45 -2.62 3.82
C LYS A 132 -8.75 -1.48 4.55
N LEU A 133 -7.42 -1.54 4.62
CA LEU A 133 -6.60 -0.43 5.13
C LEU A 133 -6.07 0.38 3.94
N SER A 134 -6.32 1.68 3.97
CA SER A 134 -5.84 2.61 2.94
C SER A 134 -4.94 3.66 3.57
N ALA A 135 -3.71 3.75 3.07
CA ALA A 135 -2.73 4.76 3.40
C ALA A 135 -2.53 5.72 2.22
N GLY A 136 -3.31 6.79 2.18
CA GLY A 136 -3.38 7.71 1.04
C GLY A 136 -4.11 7.12 -0.17
N ARG A 137 -3.79 7.63 -1.37
CA ARG A 137 -4.51 7.30 -2.62
C ARG A 137 -4.05 6.05 -3.34
N LYS A 138 -2.82 5.58 -3.09
CA LYS A 138 -2.18 4.50 -3.86
C LYS A 138 -1.92 3.23 -3.05
N ARG A 139 -1.98 3.31 -1.72
CA ARG A 139 -1.51 2.23 -0.86
C ARG A 139 -2.66 1.59 -0.10
N HIS A 140 -3.20 0.53 -0.67
CA HIS A 140 -4.26 -0.27 -0.07
C HIS A 140 -3.75 -1.67 0.27
N ILE A 141 -4.22 -2.24 1.38
CA ILE A 141 -3.95 -3.62 1.80
C ILE A 141 -5.21 -4.22 2.44
N LYS A 142 -5.42 -5.51 2.23
CA LYS A 142 -6.52 -6.27 2.83
C LYS A 142 -5.98 -7.00 4.06
N VAL A 143 -6.47 -6.64 5.24
CA VAL A 143 -6.10 -7.34 6.48
C VAL A 143 -7.16 -8.39 6.78
N VAL A 144 -6.74 -9.65 6.85
CA VAL A 144 -7.61 -10.82 7.04
C VAL A 144 -7.33 -11.45 8.39
N VAL A 145 -8.37 -11.84 9.11
CA VAL A 145 -8.22 -12.59 10.37
C VAL A 145 -8.09 -14.08 10.07
N GLY A 146 -6.94 -14.66 10.39
CA GLY A 146 -6.67 -16.11 10.33
C GLY A 146 -7.20 -16.85 11.55
#